data_AF-A0A0B5D9X6-F1
#
_entry.id   AF-A0A0B5D9X6-F1
#
_cell.length_a   1.000
_cell.length_b   1.000
_cell.length_c   1.000
_cell.angle_alpha   90.00
_cell.angle_beta   90.00
_cell.angle_gamma   90.00
#
_symmetry.space_group_name_H-M   'P 1'
#
loop_
_entity.id
_entity.type
_entity.pdbx_description
1 polymer ?
#
loop_
_entity_poly.entity_id
_entity_poly.type
_entity_poly.pdbx_seq_one_letter_code
_entity_poly.pdbx_strand_id
1 'polypeptide(L)'
;MRGKPVHRDEINDLHNNGVDVAAVWQFGKDRHPDVLRGKVGGELDARAADEHLRSIGMDGWPVFFAVDFDITLAQWNLVASEYFRAACRVLGRDRVGIYGHSRVCDWAREDAVIADLGGSKHLMWQTRSWSAGVIHPGAVLYQRIVDTPSTPGPVIDGVTVDVNDIRHSYWGQHPPTVAPSPTRKEVAPMSATSIQPDPTGTGDPTWLPDVLRLFGVTVIEHPGWRTRGHGDFTDIVGFMMHHTGGSTPDRTSPGYVADNPGVGGGLSATLFGHRDGTVEILGAGIAYHAGLADPGCGGAAGQGYVTRPSATGPKLYTSGNARYIGIEPQNSGREPWEPELYDACVRSAAAVLWYKGLTADRAHLPGHKEYAPSRKVDPNLNMDAFRRDVQHLIDNPPFTTETTGGLFMSLPVERQEELAAKIDRIHFELTHKFQSRYENADGERSEHRETLVGYILDNDRKIEDMHANMLPAIWDRLTDAARNAKATFERVMTTGPAPTADSAMTASEKES
;
A
#
# COMPACT_ATOMS: atom_id res chain seq x y z
N MET A 1 -2.67 -27.29 -18.11
CA MET A 1 -1.94 -26.73 -19.26
C MET A 1 -0.62 -27.48 -19.35
N ARG A 2 -0.30 -28.20 -20.45
CA ARG A 2 0.92 -29.01 -20.53
C ARG A 2 2.21 -28.18 -20.58
N GLY A 3 2.14 -26.94 -21.09
CA GLY A 3 3.27 -25.99 -21.11
C GLY A 3 3.46 -25.18 -19.83
N LYS A 4 2.91 -25.60 -18.69
CA LYS A 4 3.12 -24.95 -17.39
C LYS A 4 3.47 -25.99 -16.31
N PRO A 5 4.60 -25.85 -15.58
CA PRO A 5 5.68 -24.88 -15.82
C PRO A 5 6.64 -25.32 -16.95
N VAL A 6 7.45 -24.39 -17.45
CA VAL A 6 8.58 -24.68 -18.36
C VAL A 6 9.67 -25.46 -17.61
N HIS A 7 10.38 -26.36 -18.30
CA HIS A 7 11.44 -27.20 -17.71
C HIS A 7 12.84 -26.82 -18.23
N ARG A 8 13.88 -27.21 -17.48
CA ARG A 8 15.28 -26.93 -17.83
C ARG A 8 15.66 -27.43 -19.23
N ASP A 9 15.20 -28.62 -19.61
CA ASP A 9 15.54 -29.20 -20.91
C ASP A 9 14.92 -28.41 -22.07
N GLU A 10 13.73 -27.86 -21.88
CA GLU A 10 13.06 -26.99 -22.85
C GLU A 10 13.80 -25.65 -23.01
N ILE A 11 14.21 -25.02 -21.90
CA ILE A 11 15.02 -23.79 -21.94
C ILE A 11 16.36 -24.03 -22.63
N ASN A 12 17.03 -25.15 -22.33
CA ASN A 12 18.29 -25.50 -22.97
C ASN A 12 18.11 -25.73 -24.48
N ASP A 13 17.04 -26.41 -24.90
CA ASP A 13 16.74 -26.63 -26.31
C ASP A 13 16.49 -25.30 -27.04
N LEU A 14 15.68 -24.40 -26.46
CA LEU A 14 15.43 -23.07 -27.02
C LEU A 14 16.74 -22.28 -27.18
N HIS A 15 17.55 -22.18 -26.13
CA HIS A 15 18.83 -21.46 -26.19
C HIS A 15 19.83 -22.09 -27.17
N ASN A 16 19.92 -23.43 -27.22
CA ASN A 16 20.81 -24.13 -28.15
C ASN A 16 20.44 -23.89 -29.63
N ASN A 17 19.18 -23.56 -29.89
CA ASN A 17 18.67 -23.19 -31.21
C ASN A 17 18.59 -21.66 -31.43
N GLY A 18 19.16 -20.85 -30.52
CA GLY A 18 19.20 -19.40 -30.64
C GLY A 18 17.85 -18.72 -30.45
N VAL A 19 16.93 -19.36 -29.73
CA VAL A 19 15.62 -18.80 -29.39
C VAL A 19 15.69 -18.16 -28.01
N ASP A 20 15.48 -16.84 -27.97
CA ASP A 20 15.38 -16.07 -26.74
C ASP A 20 14.05 -16.37 -26.01
N VAL A 21 14.05 -16.21 -24.69
CA VAL A 21 12.89 -16.50 -23.83
C VAL A 21 12.56 -15.31 -22.92
N ALA A 22 11.32 -15.25 -22.42
CA ALA A 22 10.94 -14.39 -21.30
C ALA A 22 10.09 -15.18 -20.31
N ALA A 23 10.18 -14.83 -19.03
CA ALA A 23 9.38 -15.47 -17.99
C ALA A 23 8.11 -14.67 -17.70
N VAL A 24 6.95 -15.34 -17.77
CA VAL A 24 5.66 -14.80 -17.37
C VAL A 24 5.04 -15.68 -16.30
N TRP A 25 4.51 -15.04 -15.25
CA TRP A 25 3.83 -15.72 -14.15
C TRP A 25 2.32 -15.51 -14.26
N GLN A 26 1.60 -16.62 -14.39
CA GLN A 26 0.15 -16.69 -14.30
C GLN A 26 -0.26 -18.08 -13.81
N PHE A 27 -0.75 -18.14 -12.57
CA PHE A 27 -1.30 -19.33 -11.96
C PHE A 27 -2.83 -19.33 -12.02
N GLY A 28 -3.45 -18.24 -11.54
CA GLY A 28 -4.89 -18.04 -11.50
C GLY A 28 -5.49 -17.45 -12.79
N LYS A 29 -6.81 -17.60 -12.96
CA LYS A 29 -7.60 -17.00 -14.04
C LYS A 29 -9.04 -16.69 -13.59
N ASP A 30 -9.70 -15.76 -14.26
CA ASP A 30 -11.12 -15.40 -14.12
C ASP A 30 -11.55 -15.01 -12.69
N ARG A 31 -12.09 -15.96 -11.92
CA ARG A 31 -12.62 -15.74 -10.56
C ARG A 31 -11.54 -15.70 -9.48
N HIS A 32 -10.31 -16.11 -9.82
CA HIS A 32 -9.17 -16.12 -8.90
C HIS A 32 -7.92 -15.54 -9.57
N PRO A 33 -7.94 -14.28 -10.04
CA PRO A 33 -6.77 -13.66 -10.64
C PRO A 33 -5.69 -13.43 -9.57
N ASP A 34 -4.45 -13.77 -9.90
CA ASP A 34 -3.33 -13.77 -8.96
C ASP A 34 -3.16 -12.42 -8.25
N VAL A 35 -3.25 -11.34 -9.02
CA VAL A 35 -3.05 -9.97 -8.53
C VAL A 35 -4.10 -9.50 -7.54
N LEU A 36 -5.28 -10.14 -7.48
CA LEU A 36 -6.31 -9.83 -6.48
C LEU A 36 -6.10 -10.57 -5.15
N ARG A 37 -5.03 -11.37 -5.01
CA ARG A 37 -4.53 -11.84 -3.71
C ARG A 37 -3.70 -10.78 -2.98
N GLY A 38 -3.51 -9.60 -3.58
CA GLY A 38 -2.83 -8.46 -2.97
C GLY A 38 -1.40 -8.78 -2.53
N LYS A 39 -0.95 -8.15 -1.45
CA LYS A 39 0.42 -8.28 -0.91
C LYS A 39 0.86 -9.74 -0.75
N VAL A 40 0.06 -10.58 -0.08
CA VAL A 40 0.41 -11.99 0.19
C VAL A 40 0.57 -12.76 -1.11
N GLY A 41 -0.33 -12.53 -2.08
CA GLY A 41 -0.22 -13.13 -3.40
C GLY A 41 1.09 -12.76 -4.11
N GLY A 42 1.45 -11.48 -4.08
CA GLY A 42 2.65 -10.99 -4.74
C GLY A 42 3.92 -11.56 -4.14
N GLU A 43 3.99 -11.71 -2.81
CA GLU A 43 5.15 -12.30 -2.12
C GLU A 43 5.31 -13.78 -2.46
N LEU A 44 4.21 -14.55 -2.42
CA LEU A 44 4.24 -15.99 -2.71
C LEU A 44 4.59 -16.28 -4.16
N ASP A 45 3.96 -15.55 -5.08
CA ASP A 45 4.15 -15.75 -6.52
C ASP A 45 5.54 -15.34 -6.95
N ALA A 46 6.08 -14.24 -6.41
CA ALA A 46 7.42 -13.81 -6.71
C ALA A 46 8.47 -14.80 -6.19
N ARG A 47 8.30 -15.33 -4.96
CA ARG A 47 9.21 -16.36 -4.42
C ARG A 47 9.16 -17.63 -5.25
N ALA A 48 7.95 -18.09 -5.60
CA ALA A 48 7.78 -19.29 -6.41
C ALA A 48 8.33 -19.12 -7.83
N ALA A 49 8.15 -17.94 -8.44
CA ALA A 49 8.75 -17.62 -9.73
C ALA A 49 10.29 -17.63 -9.67
N ASP A 50 10.87 -16.99 -8.66
CA ASP A 50 12.32 -16.93 -8.47
C ASP A 50 12.95 -18.30 -8.21
N GLU A 51 12.32 -19.10 -7.34
CA GLU A 51 12.73 -20.47 -7.05
C GLU A 51 12.65 -21.35 -8.30
N HIS A 52 11.55 -21.26 -9.06
CA HIS A 52 11.38 -22.02 -10.28
C HIS A 52 12.42 -21.64 -11.33
N LEU A 53 12.64 -20.35 -11.58
CA LEU A 53 13.63 -19.85 -12.53
C LEU A 53 15.05 -20.32 -12.16
N ARG A 54 15.42 -20.24 -10.88
CA ARG A 54 16.68 -20.83 -10.37
C ARG A 54 16.78 -22.32 -10.64
N SER A 55 15.71 -23.06 -10.39
CA SER A 55 15.69 -24.52 -10.60
C SER A 55 15.94 -24.92 -12.07
N ILE A 56 15.60 -24.05 -13.02
CA ILE A 56 15.80 -24.28 -14.46
C ILE A 56 17.01 -23.56 -15.06
N GLY A 57 17.85 -22.91 -14.25
CA GLY A 57 19.10 -22.25 -14.71
C GLY A 57 18.90 -20.84 -15.25
N MET A 58 17.78 -20.19 -14.90
CA MET A 58 17.44 -18.81 -15.27
C MET A 58 17.53 -17.87 -14.06
N ASP A 59 18.58 -18.00 -13.25
CA ASP A 59 18.81 -17.17 -12.06
C ASP A 59 18.86 -15.67 -12.40
N GLY A 60 18.15 -14.86 -11.61
CA GLY A 60 18.17 -13.40 -11.74
C GLY A 60 17.39 -12.83 -12.93
N TRP A 61 16.68 -13.67 -13.70
CA TRP A 61 15.86 -13.20 -14.81
C TRP A 61 14.64 -12.39 -14.33
N PRO A 62 14.15 -11.41 -15.12
CA PRO A 62 12.90 -10.72 -14.84
C PRO A 62 11.67 -11.63 -14.99
N VAL A 63 10.59 -11.28 -14.30
CA VAL A 63 9.29 -11.97 -14.35
C VAL A 63 8.19 -10.98 -14.68
N PHE A 64 7.42 -11.24 -15.73
CA PHE A 64 6.19 -10.51 -16.03
C PHE A 64 5.02 -11.12 -15.25
N PHE A 65 4.45 -10.41 -14.27
CA PHE A 65 3.25 -10.86 -13.56
C PHE A 65 1.99 -10.47 -14.33
N ALA A 66 1.10 -11.45 -14.52
CA ALA A 66 -0.05 -11.29 -15.40
C ALA A 66 -1.27 -10.65 -14.72
N VAL A 67 -1.75 -9.55 -15.29
CA VAL A 67 -3.09 -8.99 -15.09
C VAL A 67 -3.95 -9.37 -16.29
N ASP A 68 -4.39 -10.63 -16.32
CA ASP A 68 -5.10 -11.24 -17.46
C ASP A 68 -6.62 -11.05 -17.41
N PHE A 69 -7.09 -9.82 -17.16
CA PHE A 69 -8.50 -9.43 -17.19
C PHE A 69 -8.66 -7.90 -17.31
N ASP A 70 -9.87 -7.42 -17.60
CA ASP A 70 -10.20 -5.97 -17.62
C ASP A 70 -10.28 -5.42 -16.19
N ILE A 71 -9.12 -5.26 -15.56
CA ILE A 71 -9.01 -4.75 -14.20
C ILE A 71 -9.51 -3.30 -14.12
N THR A 72 -10.28 -2.99 -13.09
CA THR A 72 -10.71 -1.62 -12.82
C THR A 72 -9.61 -0.83 -12.08
N LEU A 73 -9.60 0.49 -12.24
CA LEU A 73 -8.68 1.36 -11.48
C LEU A 73 -8.85 1.19 -9.96
N ALA A 74 -10.08 0.93 -9.49
CA ALA A 74 -10.33 0.66 -8.07
C ALA A 74 -9.65 -0.63 -7.60
N GLN A 75 -9.75 -1.73 -8.37
CA GLN A 75 -9.05 -2.98 -8.06
C GLN A 75 -7.53 -2.82 -8.10
N TRP A 76 -7.02 -2.00 -9.02
CA TRP A 76 -5.61 -1.66 -9.07
C TRP A 76 -5.15 -0.93 -7.80
N ASN A 77 -5.81 0.19 -7.49
CA ASN A 77 -5.46 1.04 -6.36
C ASN A 77 -5.61 0.33 -5.01
N LEU A 78 -6.63 -0.52 -4.85
CA LEU A 78 -6.91 -1.18 -3.57
C LEU A 78 -6.14 -2.49 -3.36
N VAL A 79 -5.77 -3.20 -4.42
CA VAL A 79 -5.28 -4.59 -4.30
C VAL A 79 -4.09 -4.90 -5.20
N ALA A 80 -4.20 -4.69 -6.51
CA ALA A 80 -3.17 -5.16 -7.44
C ALA A 80 -1.84 -4.38 -7.30
N SER A 81 -1.87 -3.08 -7.00
CA SER A 81 -0.65 -2.31 -6.73
C SER A 81 0.16 -2.90 -5.56
N GLU A 82 -0.51 -3.37 -4.50
CA GLU A 82 0.14 -4.05 -3.37
C GLU A 82 0.76 -5.41 -3.73
N TYR A 83 0.16 -6.14 -4.68
CA TYR A 83 0.75 -7.34 -5.25
C TYR A 83 2.07 -7.03 -5.96
N PHE A 84 2.12 -5.99 -6.79
CA PHE A 84 3.34 -5.61 -7.51
C PHE A 84 4.41 -5.00 -6.58
N ARG A 85 4.02 -4.21 -5.57
CA ARG A 85 4.95 -3.74 -4.51
C ARG A 85 5.57 -4.93 -3.77
N ALA A 86 4.77 -5.93 -3.43
CA ALA A 86 5.24 -7.18 -2.83
C ALA A 86 6.23 -7.92 -3.73
N ALA A 87 5.92 -8.08 -5.02
CA ALA A 87 6.82 -8.71 -5.98
C ALA A 87 8.15 -7.94 -6.10
N CYS A 88 8.12 -6.60 -6.09
CA CYS A 88 9.32 -5.76 -6.09
C CYS A 88 10.18 -5.97 -4.85
N ARG A 89 9.58 -6.14 -3.67
CA ARG A 89 10.31 -6.45 -2.43
C ARG A 89 11.03 -7.80 -2.49
N VAL A 90 10.49 -8.78 -3.22
CA VAL A 90 11.08 -10.11 -3.35
C VAL A 90 12.15 -10.16 -4.44
N LEU A 91 11.86 -9.67 -5.64
CA LEU A 91 12.76 -9.80 -6.81
C LEU A 91 13.70 -8.62 -7.00
N GLY A 92 13.39 -7.48 -6.42
CA GLY A 92 13.92 -6.17 -6.84
C GLY A 92 13.14 -5.64 -8.05
N ARG A 93 12.88 -4.31 -8.06
CA ARG A 93 12.06 -3.67 -9.09
C ARG A 93 12.56 -3.93 -10.51
N ASP A 94 13.88 -3.97 -10.72
CA ASP A 94 14.51 -4.20 -12.02
C ASP A 94 14.18 -5.56 -12.66
N ARG A 95 13.64 -6.49 -11.86
CA ARG A 95 13.21 -7.82 -12.28
C ARG A 95 11.68 -7.97 -12.34
N VAL A 96 10.91 -6.94 -12.00
CA VAL A 96 9.44 -7.00 -12.03
C VAL A 96 8.92 -6.36 -13.31
N GLY A 97 8.29 -7.18 -14.15
CA GLY A 97 7.50 -6.74 -15.29
C GLY A 97 6.01 -6.95 -15.07
N ILE A 98 5.20 -6.33 -15.91
CA ILE A 98 3.73 -6.49 -15.94
C ILE A 98 3.27 -7.00 -17.29
N TYR A 99 2.39 -8.00 -17.30
CA TYR A 99 1.55 -8.31 -18.46
C TYR A 99 0.13 -7.76 -18.23
N GLY A 100 -0.44 -7.05 -19.19
CA GLY A 100 -1.80 -6.50 -19.05
C GLY A 100 -2.19 -5.50 -20.14
N HIS A 101 -3.40 -4.93 -20.03
CA HIS A 101 -3.86 -3.91 -20.98
C HIS A 101 -3.11 -2.57 -20.83
N SER A 102 -3.25 -1.68 -21.81
CA SER A 102 -2.55 -0.39 -21.88
C SER A 102 -2.65 0.44 -20.60
N ARG A 103 -3.86 0.60 -20.05
CA ARG A 103 -4.08 1.39 -18.83
C ARG A 103 -3.40 0.82 -17.58
N VAL A 104 -3.43 -0.50 -17.35
CA VAL A 104 -2.79 -1.09 -16.17
C VAL A 104 -1.26 -1.05 -16.28
N CYS A 105 -0.72 -1.16 -17.50
CA CYS A 105 0.69 -0.90 -17.74
C CYS A 105 1.06 0.55 -17.38
N ASP A 106 0.21 1.52 -17.74
CA ASP A 106 0.43 2.93 -17.43
C ASP A 106 0.33 3.20 -15.92
N TRP A 107 -0.67 2.64 -15.23
CA TRP A 107 -0.78 2.74 -13.77
C TRP A 107 0.42 2.11 -13.05
N ALA A 108 0.90 0.95 -13.52
CA ALA A 108 2.09 0.29 -12.97
C ALA A 108 3.37 1.14 -13.11
N ARG A 109 3.49 1.88 -14.22
CA ARG A 109 4.54 2.88 -14.43
C ARG A 109 4.39 4.06 -13.49
N GLU A 110 3.20 4.63 -13.37
CA GLU A 110 2.92 5.80 -12.52
C GLU A 110 3.18 5.49 -11.05
N ASP A 111 2.76 4.31 -10.59
CA ASP A 111 2.99 3.83 -9.23
C ASP A 111 4.43 3.33 -8.99
N ALA A 112 5.27 3.33 -10.04
CA ALA A 112 6.66 2.91 -9.99
C ALA A 112 6.86 1.46 -9.50
N VAL A 113 5.94 0.53 -9.81
CA VAL A 113 5.94 -0.86 -9.33
C VAL A 113 6.41 -1.90 -10.37
N ILE A 114 7.09 -1.44 -11.43
CA ILE A 114 7.73 -2.26 -12.46
C ILE A 114 9.08 -1.65 -12.85
N ALA A 115 9.95 -2.44 -13.48
CA ALA A 115 11.26 -2.00 -13.93
C ALA A 115 11.16 -0.80 -14.90
N ASP A 116 11.93 0.25 -14.62
CA ASP A 116 12.17 1.39 -15.51
C ASP A 116 13.52 1.18 -16.19
N LEU A 117 13.52 1.19 -17.52
CA LEU A 117 14.68 0.94 -18.35
C LEU A 117 15.32 2.24 -18.86
N GLY A 118 14.80 3.40 -18.44
CA GLY A 118 15.14 4.68 -19.03
C GLY A 118 14.52 4.86 -20.43
N GLY A 119 14.67 6.05 -21.00
CA GLY A 119 14.14 6.34 -22.34
C GLY A 119 12.63 6.13 -22.48
N SER A 120 11.87 6.29 -21.38
CA SER A 120 10.43 6.02 -21.26
C SER A 120 10.02 4.55 -21.44
N LYS A 121 10.97 3.61 -21.42
CA LYS A 121 10.71 2.16 -21.55
C LYS A 121 10.65 1.48 -20.20
N HIS A 122 9.74 0.52 -20.08
CA HIS A 122 9.51 -0.24 -18.85
C HIS A 122 9.29 -1.71 -19.23
N LEU A 123 9.51 -2.65 -18.31
CA LEU A 123 9.15 -4.06 -18.52
C LEU A 123 7.62 -4.24 -18.53
N MET A 124 6.97 -3.75 -19.57
CA MET A 124 5.56 -3.96 -19.86
C MET A 124 5.43 -4.88 -21.06
N TRP A 125 4.68 -5.96 -20.87
CA TRP A 125 4.17 -6.82 -21.90
C TRP A 125 2.70 -6.54 -22.10
N GLN A 126 2.41 -5.63 -23.02
CA GLN A 126 1.04 -5.17 -23.21
C GLN A 126 0.23 -6.16 -24.06
N THR A 127 -0.99 -6.49 -23.65
CA THR A 127 -1.95 -7.22 -24.52
C THR A 127 -2.87 -6.27 -25.31
N ARG A 128 -3.25 -6.65 -26.53
CA ARG A 128 -4.32 -5.94 -27.27
C ARG A 128 -5.69 -6.05 -26.58
N SER A 129 -5.91 -7.10 -25.80
CA SER A 129 -7.15 -7.30 -25.06
C SER A 129 -7.35 -6.14 -24.08
N TRP A 130 -8.59 -5.63 -24.01
CA TRP A 130 -8.99 -4.52 -23.11
C TRP A 130 -8.22 -3.20 -23.30
N SER A 131 -7.34 -3.10 -24.30
CA SER A 131 -6.52 -1.91 -24.57
C SER A 131 -7.22 -0.85 -25.43
N ALA A 132 -8.44 -1.12 -25.91
CA ALA A 132 -9.23 -0.20 -26.76
C ALA A 132 -8.45 0.34 -27.98
N GLY A 133 -7.57 -0.48 -28.56
CA GLY A 133 -6.73 -0.10 -29.70
C GLY A 133 -5.49 0.73 -29.35
N VAL A 134 -5.28 1.10 -28.09
CA VAL A 134 -4.09 1.83 -27.62
C VAL A 134 -2.89 0.90 -27.57
N ILE A 135 -1.74 1.36 -28.06
CA ILE A 135 -0.44 0.71 -27.87
C ILE A 135 0.44 1.66 -27.06
N HIS A 136 0.76 1.27 -25.82
CA HIS A 136 1.51 2.06 -24.87
C HIS A 136 2.96 2.26 -25.37
N PRO A 137 3.47 3.50 -25.46
CA PRO A 137 4.80 3.76 -26.02
C PRO A 137 5.94 3.16 -25.17
N GLY A 138 5.72 3.02 -23.87
CA GLY A 138 6.70 2.46 -22.93
C GLY A 138 6.84 0.94 -22.94
N ALA A 139 5.96 0.21 -23.64
CA ALA A 139 6.00 -1.25 -23.64
C ALA A 139 7.18 -1.83 -24.44
N VAL A 140 7.73 -2.93 -23.92
CA VAL A 140 8.85 -3.68 -24.52
C VAL A 140 8.36 -4.91 -25.29
N LEU A 141 7.18 -5.45 -24.95
CA LEU A 141 6.50 -6.52 -25.66
C LEU A 141 5.04 -6.12 -25.93
N TYR A 142 4.48 -6.56 -27.06
CA TYR A 142 3.08 -6.35 -27.40
C TYR A 142 2.42 -7.62 -27.97
N GLN A 143 1.44 -8.18 -27.26
CA GLN A 143 0.65 -9.33 -27.72
C GLN A 143 -0.38 -8.87 -28.75
N ARG A 144 -0.03 -9.05 -30.03
CA ARG A 144 -0.83 -8.64 -31.18
C ARG A 144 -1.87 -9.69 -31.59
N ILE A 145 -1.59 -10.97 -31.37
CA ILE A 145 -2.54 -12.06 -31.59
C ILE A 145 -2.77 -12.77 -30.26
N VAL A 146 -4.03 -12.87 -29.88
CA VAL A 146 -4.51 -13.58 -28.68
C VAL A 146 -5.32 -14.76 -29.19
N ASP A 147 -4.85 -15.97 -28.93
CA ASP A 147 -5.51 -17.21 -29.33
C ASP A 147 -6.86 -17.32 -28.62
N THR A 148 -7.92 -17.26 -29.43
CA THR A 148 -9.30 -17.40 -28.96
C THR A 148 -10.09 -18.21 -29.99
N PRO A 149 -11.20 -18.86 -29.62
CA PRO A 149 -12.02 -19.60 -30.58
C PRO A 149 -12.49 -18.75 -31.78
N SER A 150 -12.67 -17.44 -31.59
CA SER A 150 -13.10 -16.49 -32.64
C SER A 150 -11.92 -15.83 -33.38
N THR A 151 -10.70 -15.92 -32.88
CA THR A 151 -9.49 -15.38 -33.51
C THR A 151 -8.34 -16.32 -33.14
N PRO A 152 -8.25 -17.50 -33.78
CA PRO A 152 -7.25 -18.48 -33.42
C PRO A 152 -5.85 -17.97 -33.77
N GLY A 153 -4.90 -18.30 -32.91
CA GLY A 153 -3.48 -18.08 -33.15
C GLY A 153 -2.94 -18.98 -34.27
N PRO A 154 -1.75 -18.68 -34.80
CA PRO A 154 -1.03 -19.63 -35.66
C PRO A 154 -0.76 -20.94 -34.92
N VAL A 155 -0.66 -22.03 -35.68
CA VAL A 155 -0.36 -23.36 -35.17
C VAL A 155 1.12 -23.68 -35.42
N ILE A 156 1.84 -24.05 -34.37
CA ILE A 156 3.21 -24.56 -34.41
C ILE A 156 3.17 -25.98 -33.85
N ASP A 157 3.52 -26.97 -34.67
CA ASP A 157 3.53 -28.40 -34.30
C ASP A 157 2.28 -28.90 -33.57
N GLY A 158 1.11 -28.43 -34.04
CA GLY A 158 -0.20 -28.82 -33.50
C GLY A 158 -0.63 -28.03 -32.26
N VAL A 159 0.14 -27.04 -31.81
CA VAL A 159 -0.20 -26.15 -30.70
C VAL A 159 -0.54 -24.75 -31.23
N THR A 160 -1.69 -24.21 -30.87
CA THR A 160 -2.03 -22.80 -31.14
C THR A 160 -1.25 -21.89 -30.19
N VAL A 161 -0.69 -20.80 -30.73
CA VAL A 161 0.14 -19.87 -29.96
C VAL A 161 -0.33 -18.43 -30.10
N ASP A 162 -0.14 -17.65 -29.04
CA ASP A 162 -0.22 -16.18 -29.12
C ASP A 162 0.98 -15.62 -29.91
N VAL A 163 0.83 -14.41 -30.46
CA VAL A 163 1.93 -13.72 -31.16
C VAL A 163 2.24 -12.39 -30.50
N ASN A 164 3.51 -12.20 -30.17
CA ASN A 164 4.04 -11.05 -29.47
C ASN A 164 5.12 -10.35 -30.29
N ASP A 165 5.02 -9.04 -30.42
CA ASP A 165 6.01 -8.21 -31.12
C ASP A 165 7.01 -7.63 -30.09
N ILE A 166 8.30 -7.71 -30.39
CA ILE A 166 9.39 -7.10 -29.61
C ILE A 166 9.48 -5.61 -29.96
N ARG A 167 9.53 -4.74 -28.94
CA ARG A 167 9.48 -3.27 -29.09
C ARG A 167 10.62 -2.52 -28.42
N HIS A 168 11.58 -3.24 -27.86
CA HIS A 168 12.80 -2.69 -27.28
C HIS A 168 13.93 -3.73 -27.37
N SER A 169 15.19 -3.28 -27.42
CA SER A 169 16.35 -4.16 -27.49
C SER A 169 16.53 -5.00 -26.22
N TYR A 170 16.10 -4.48 -25.07
CA TYR A 170 15.99 -5.22 -23.82
C TYR A 170 14.51 -5.37 -23.44
N TRP A 171 14.00 -6.59 -23.48
CA TRP A 171 12.61 -6.94 -23.21
C TRP A 171 12.48 -7.99 -22.09
N GLY A 172 13.57 -8.24 -21.35
CA GLY A 172 13.62 -9.19 -20.23
C GLY A 172 14.20 -10.55 -20.60
N GLN A 173 14.92 -10.64 -21.72
CA GLN A 173 15.47 -11.87 -22.28
C GLN A 173 16.80 -12.34 -21.67
N HIS A 174 17.23 -11.68 -20.60
CA HIS A 174 18.36 -12.05 -19.76
C HIS A 174 18.25 -11.25 -18.45
N PRO A 175 19.04 -11.57 -17.40
CA PRO A 175 19.10 -10.74 -16.20
C PRO A 175 19.48 -9.29 -16.53
N PRO A 176 18.98 -8.30 -15.77
CA PRO A 176 19.32 -6.90 -15.99
C PRO A 176 20.83 -6.68 -15.84
N THR A 177 21.44 -6.03 -16.82
CA THR A 177 22.88 -5.69 -16.83
C THR A 177 23.08 -4.44 -15.98
N VAL A 178 23.27 -4.60 -14.68
CA VAL A 178 23.57 -3.47 -13.79
C VAL A 178 25.02 -3.05 -14.04
N ALA A 179 25.26 -1.82 -14.53
CA ALA A 179 26.55 -1.15 -14.33
C ALA A 179 26.85 -1.20 -12.83
N PRO A 180 28.06 -1.55 -12.38
CA PRO A 180 28.29 -1.93 -11.00
C PRO A 180 27.98 -0.76 -10.05
N SER A 181 26.77 -0.76 -9.48
CA SER A 181 26.54 -0.19 -8.16
C SER A 181 27.44 -0.95 -7.20
N PRO A 182 28.11 -0.24 -6.27
CA PRO A 182 29.18 -0.81 -5.46
C PRO A 182 28.67 -2.10 -4.83
N THR A 183 29.33 -3.20 -5.18
CA THR A 183 29.08 -4.57 -4.75
C THR A 183 28.16 -4.65 -3.54
N ARG A 184 26.91 -5.05 -3.76
CA ARG A 184 26.12 -5.75 -2.75
C ARG A 184 26.93 -7.00 -2.40
N LYS A 185 27.77 -6.89 -1.37
CA LYS A 185 28.11 -8.07 -0.59
C LYS A 185 26.79 -8.51 0.00
N GLU A 186 26.20 -9.53 -0.61
CA GLU A 186 25.36 -10.43 0.14
C GLU A 186 26.28 -11.06 1.19
N VAL A 187 26.36 -10.40 2.35
CA VAL A 187 26.82 -11.05 3.55
C VAL A 187 25.73 -12.08 3.82
N ALA A 188 26.09 -13.36 3.73
CA ALA A 188 25.26 -14.46 4.21
C ALA A 188 24.53 -14.02 5.49
N PRO A 189 23.26 -14.39 5.72
CA PRO A 189 22.52 -13.93 6.88
C PRO A 189 23.40 -14.15 8.11
N MET A 190 23.94 -13.04 8.65
CA MET A 190 24.58 -13.10 9.95
C MET A 190 23.47 -13.59 10.85
N SER A 191 23.70 -14.73 11.52
CA SER A 191 22.78 -15.24 12.51
C SER A 191 22.33 -14.05 13.37
N ALA A 192 21.02 -13.78 13.39
CA ALA A 192 20.37 -12.66 14.09
C ALA A 192 20.56 -12.72 15.64
N THR A 193 21.54 -13.49 16.11
CA THR A 193 21.76 -13.90 17.49
C THR A 193 22.88 -13.12 18.17
N SER A 194 23.62 -12.22 17.48
CA SER A 194 24.82 -11.59 18.05
C SER A 194 24.76 -10.08 18.32
N ILE A 195 23.78 -9.33 17.82
CA ILE A 195 23.69 -7.88 18.09
C ILE A 195 23.02 -7.69 19.46
N GLN A 196 23.73 -7.09 20.39
CA GLN A 196 23.22 -6.74 21.72
C GLN A 196 23.08 -5.22 21.83
N PRO A 197 22.11 -4.69 22.60
CA PRO A 197 22.06 -3.27 22.91
C PRO A 197 23.38 -2.80 23.54
N ASP A 198 23.81 -1.60 23.17
CA ASP A 198 24.95 -0.92 23.79
C ASP A 198 24.52 0.48 24.30
N PRO A 199 23.90 0.55 25.49
CA PRO A 199 23.47 1.81 26.09
C PRO A 199 24.64 2.75 26.37
N THR A 200 25.81 2.21 26.72
CA THR A 200 26.99 2.97 27.13
C THR A 200 27.92 3.34 25.98
N GLY A 201 27.73 2.76 24.80
CA GLY A 201 28.55 2.97 23.62
C GLY A 201 28.66 4.44 23.23
N THR A 202 29.89 4.87 22.96
CA THR A 202 30.26 6.21 22.52
C THR A 202 30.76 6.18 21.08
N GLY A 203 30.81 7.34 20.43
CA GLY A 203 31.30 7.45 19.06
C GLY A 203 30.20 7.46 18.00
N ASP A 204 30.63 7.49 16.74
CA ASP A 204 29.77 7.46 15.57
C ASP A 204 29.00 6.12 15.46
N PRO A 205 27.75 6.12 14.95
CA PRO A 205 26.90 4.95 14.89
C PRO A 205 27.25 4.06 13.69
N THR A 206 28.46 3.51 13.65
CA THR A 206 28.86 2.55 12.60
C THR A 206 28.06 1.24 12.65
N TRP A 207 27.38 0.98 13.77
CA TRP A 207 26.45 -0.13 14.01
C TRP A 207 25.06 0.06 13.35
N LEU A 208 24.76 1.26 12.84
CA LEU A 208 23.44 1.63 12.34
C LEU A 208 22.88 0.70 11.25
N PRO A 209 23.65 0.26 10.23
CA PRO A 209 23.11 -0.63 9.20
C PRO A 209 22.59 -1.95 9.76
N ASP A 210 23.33 -2.54 10.71
CA ASP A 210 23.01 -3.88 11.22
C ASP A 210 21.82 -3.82 12.18
N VAL A 211 21.76 -2.79 13.02
CA VAL A 211 20.64 -2.53 13.94
C VAL A 211 19.35 -2.18 13.18
N LEU A 212 19.43 -1.37 12.12
CA LEU A 212 18.28 -1.07 11.27
C LEU A 212 17.76 -2.34 10.58
N ARG A 213 18.64 -3.16 10.01
CA ARG A 213 18.28 -4.44 9.39
C ARG A 213 17.66 -5.41 10.40
N LEU A 214 18.17 -5.42 11.64
CA LEU A 214 17.63 -6.25 12.73
C LEU A 214 16.16 -5.91 13.04
N PHE A 215 15.77 -4.63 12.92
CA PHE A 215 14.38 -4.19 13.05
C PHE A 215 13.53 -4.33 11.77
N GLY A 216 14.08 -4.97 10.73
CA GLY A 216 13.40 -5.24 9.47
C GLY A 216 13.40 -4.07 8.47
N VAL A 217 14.28 -3.08 8.65
CA VAL A 217 14.41 -1.95 7.71
C VAL A 217 15.22 -2.38 6.49
N THR A 218 14.74 -2.02 5.30
CA THR A 218 15.53 -2.14 4.06
C THR A 218 16.53 -1.00 4.02
N VAL A 219 17.84 -1.31 4.08
CA VAL A 219 18.91 -0.31 4.23
C VAL A 219 19.74 -0.15 2.96
N ILE A 220 19.90 1.10 2.51
CA ILE A 220 20.93 1.51 1.54
C ILE A 220 22.08 2.18 2.30
N GLU A 221 23.31 1.80 1.98
CA GLU A 221 24.52 2.45 2.50
C GLU A 221 25.05 3.44 1.46
N HIS A 222 24.82 4.74 1.67
CA HIS A 222 25.25 5.77 0.71
C HIS A 222 26.78 5.74 0.57
N PRO A 223 27.35 5.89 -0.63
CA PRO A 223 28.81 5.90 -0.81
C PRO A 223 29.50 6.87 0.16
N GLY A 224 30.50 6.41 0.89
CA GLY A 224 31.27 7.22 1.86
C GLY A 224 30.55 7.55 3.18
N TRP A 225 29.38 6.97 3.48
CA TRP A 225 28.62 7.32 4.70
C TRP A 225 29.44 7.15 5.99
N ARG A 226 30.29 6.12 6.08
CA ARG A 226 31.09 5.82 7.28
C ARG A 226 32.03 6.94 7.71
N THR A 227 32.43 7.81 6.78
CA THR A 227 33.36 8.92 7.04
C THR A 227 32.71 10.28 6.82
N ARG A 228 31.41 10.32 6.51
CA ARG A 228 30.69 11.57 6.23
C ARG A 228 30.08 12.12 7.51
N GLY A 229 30.33 13.40 7.76
CA GLY A 229 29.78 14.16 8.87
C GLY A 229 30.58 15.44 9.10
N HIS A 230 30.06 16.33 9.93
CA HIS A 230 30.73 17.59 10.28
C HIS A 230 31.67 17.45 11.48
N GLY A 231 31.63 16.32 12.17
CA GLY A 231 32.39 15.99 13.39
C GLY A 231 31.88 14.66 13.94
N ASP A 232 32.44 14.22 15.07
CA ASP A 232 32.18 12.88 15.60
C ASP A 232 31.18 12.95 16.76
N PHE A 233 30.24 12.01 16.81
CA PHE A 233 29.41 11.79 17.98
C PHE A 233 30.30 11.35 19.15
N THR A 234 29.97 11.79 20.36
CA THR A 234 30.52 11.22 21.60
C THR A 234 29.47 10.41 22.33
N ASP A 235 28.23 10.89 22.31
CA ASP A 235 27.08 10.28 22.94
C ASP A 235 25.85 10.55 22.06
N ILE A 236 25.09 9.49 21.81
CA ILE A 236 23.83 9.54 21.09
C ILE A 236 22.72 9.36 22.11
N VAL A 237 21.85 10.37 22.23
CA VAL A 237 20.77 10.42 23.23
C VAL A 237 19.39 10.27 22.62
N GLY A 238 19.31 9.85 21.37
CA GLY A 238 18.05 9.49 20.75
C GLY A 238 18.01 9.80 19.26
N PHE A 239 16.81 10.06 18.80
CA PHE A 239 16.47 10.14 17.39
C PHE A 239 15.53 11.32 17.14
N MET A 240 15.75 12.10 16.08
CA MET A 240 14.90 13.24 15.73
C MET A 240 14.18 12.98 14.42
N MET A 241 12.87 13.20 14.45
CA MET A 241 12.01 13.03 13.29
C MET A 241 11.83 14.36 12.54
N HIS A 242 12.01 14.33 11.23
CA HIS A 242 11.81 15.47 10.32
C HIS A 242 10.86 15.12 9.17
N HIS A 243 10.74 16.03 8.20
CA HIS A 243 10.43 15.72 6.81
C HIS A 243 11.14 16.74 5.90
N THR A 244 11.42 16.34 4.66
CA THR A 244 12.17 17.20 3.72
C THR A 244 11.44 18.50 3.35
N GLY A 245 10.11 18.57 3.47
CA GLY A 245 9.33 19.81 3.33
C GLY A 245 9.20 20.32 1.89
N GLY A 246 9.61 19.52 0.90
CA GLY A 246 9.54 19.84 -0.52
C GLY A 246 9.02 18.68 -1.37
N SER A 247 8.41 19.01 -2.50
CA SER A 247 7.93 18.04 -3.50
C SER A 247 8.89 17.87 -4.67
N THR A 248 9.97 18.66 -4.74
CA THR A 248 10.89 18.68 -5.89
C THR A 248 12.11 17.78 -5.64
N PRO A 249 12.40 16.82 -6.54
CA PRO A 249 13.49 15.84 -6.35
C PRO A 249 14.89 16.45 -6.19
N ASP A 250 15.09 17.69 -6.63
CA ASP A 250 16.39 18.37 -6.61
C ASP A 250 16.86 18.77 -5.20
N ARG A 251 15.93 18.97 -4.25
CA ARG A 251 16.22 19.37 -2.86
C ARG A 251 15.76 18.36 -1.81
N THR A 252 15.14 17.27 -2.24
CA THR A 252 14.61 16.21 -1.35
C THR A 252 15.14 14.84 -1.74
N SER A 253 16.37 14.78 -2.28
CA SER A 253 17.09 13.54 -2.60
C SER A 253 18.12 13.18 -1.54
N PRO A 254 18.50 11.90 -1.42
CA PRO A 254 19.58 11.47 -0.52
C PRO A 254 20.90 12.18 -0.83
N GLY A 255 21.21 12.42 -2.12
CA GLY A 255 22.40 13.15 -2.54
C GLY A 255 22.40 14.60 -2.05
N TYR A 256 21.26 15.29 -2.14
CA TYR A 256 21.12 16.64 -1.60
C TYR A 256 21.29 16.67 -0.09
N VAL A 257 20.72 15.71 0.65
CA VAL A 257 20.85 15.66 2.12
C VAL A 257 22.28 15.28 2.55
N ALA A 258 22.99 14.46 1.77
CA ALA A 258 24.37 14.10 2.02
C ALA A 258 25.36 15.25 1.73
N ASP A 259 25.07 16.09 0.74
CA ASP A 259 25.91 17.20 0.29
C ASP A 259 25.06 18.47 0.11
N ASN A 260 24.52 18.98 1.21
CA ASN A 260 23.55 20.08 1.17
C ASN A 260 24.28 21.43 1.04
N PRO A 261 24.12 22.17 -0.08
CA PRO A 261 24.78 23.46 -0.27
C PRO A 261 24.35 24.51 0.77
N GLY A 262 23.13 24.39 1.32
CA GLY A 262 22.59 25.28 2.34
C GLY A 262 23.30 25.19 3.69
N VAL A 263 24.11 24.15 3.92
CA VAL A 263 24.97 23.99 5.11
C VAL A 263 26.45 23.93 4.75
N GLY A 264 26.83 24.46 3.58
CA GLY A 264 28.21 24.53 3.12
C GLY A 264 28.72 23.27 2.43
N GLY A 265 27.84 22.49 1.79
CA GLY A 265 28.21 21.26 1.08
C GLY A 265 28.48 20.11 2.05
N GLY A 266 27.57 19.90 3.00
CA GLY A 266 27.75 18.91 4.05
C GLY A 266 26.46 18.24 4.48
N LEU A 267 26.61 17.26 5.37
CA LEU A 267 25.52 16.39 5.82
C LEU A 267 24.43 17.20 6.57
N SER A 268 23.18 17.15 6.09
CA SER A 268 22.05 17.79 6.76
C SER A 268 21.09 16.82 7.46
N ALA A 269 21.26 15.51 7.33
CA ALA A 269 20.70 14.48 8.21
C ALA A 269 21.47 13.15 8.09
N THR A 270 21.46 12.33 9.12
CA THR A 270 22.16 11.03 9.15
C THR A 270 21.46 10.01 8.25
N LEU A 271 20.12 10.01 8.28
CA LEU A 271 19.28 9.07 7.54
C LEU A 271 18.36 9.80 6.56
N PHE A 272 18.05 9.15 5.45
CA PHE A 272 17.03 9.57 4.50
C PHE A 272 15.97 8.47 4.32
N GLY A 273 14.69 8.83 4.35
CA GLY A 273 13.59 7.89 4.17
C GLY A 273 12.99 8.00 2.76
N HIS A 274 13.10 6.95 1.97
CA HIS A 274 12.48 6.83 0.64
C HIS A 274 11.01 6.44 0.76
N ARG A 275 10.15 6.95 -0.13
CA ARG A 275 8.69 6.69 -0.10
C ARG A 275 8.29 5.22 -0.14
N ASP A 276 9.15 4.36 -0.69
CA ASP A 276 8.95 2.91 -0.77
C ASP A 276 9.24 2.16 0.53
N GLY A 277 9.65 2.86 1.60
CA GLY A 277 10.02 2.29 2.89
C GLY A 277 11.50 1.91 3.02
N THR A 278 12.33 2.22 2.02
CA THR A 278 13.78 2.07 2.12
C THR A 278 14.39 3.22 2.92
N VAL A 279 15.39 2.91 3.76
CA VAL A 279 16.15 3.92 4.52
C VAL A 279 17.59 3.94 4.05
N GLU A 280 18.08 5.12 3.70
CA GLU A 280 19.45 5.31 3.25
C GLU A 280 20.28 6.01 4.33
N ILE A 281 21.42 5.40 4.69
CA ILE A 281 22.36 5.96 5.66
C ILE A 281 23.32 6.87 4.91
N LEU A 282 23.25 8.17 5.19
CA LEU A 282 23.99 9.20 4.48
C LEU A 282 25.33 9.53 5.14
N GLY A 283 25.40 9.45 6.47
CA GLY A 283 26.62 9.74 7.21
C GLY A 283 26.64 9.14 8.62
N ALA A 284 27.82 8.83 9.13
CA ALA A 284 28.03 8.37 10.50
C ALA A 284 28.30 9.55 11.46
N GLY A 285 28.94 10.61 11.01
CA GLY A 285 29.23 11.77 11.85
C GLY A 285 28.04 12.71 12.01
N ILE A 286 28.26 13.77 12.79
CA ILE A 286 27.29 14.82 13.12
C ILE A 286 26.70 15.45 11.86
N ALA A 287 25.37 15.49 11.76
CA ALA A 287 24.61 16.18 10.73
C ALA A 287 24.07 17.54 11.21
N TYR A 288 23.90 18.51 10.31
CA TYR A 288 23.31 19.81 10.63
C TYR A 288 21.79 19.83 10.41
N HIS A 289 21.06 19.09 11.26
CA HIS A 289 19.62 18.85 11.11
C HIS A 289 18.72 19.58 12.13
N ALA A 290 19.09 19.61 13.41
CA ALA A 290 18.26 20.12 14.50
C ALA A 290 18.36 21.64 14.71
N GLY A 291 19.55 22.22 14.60
CA GLY A 291 19.80 23.61 15.01
C GLY A 291 19.61 23.82 16.53
N LEU A 292 19.27 25.05 16.96
CA LEU A 292 19.10 25.39 18.38
C LEU A 292 17.72 25.02 18.92
N ALA A 293 17.65 24.39 20.09
CA ALA A 293 16.38 24.21 20.79
C ALA A 293 15.76 25.55 21.21
N ASP A 294 14.44 25.64 21.19
CA ASP A 294 13.72 26.72 21.88
C ASP A 294 13.74 26.50 23.40
N PRO A 295 13.68 27.56 24.24
CA PRO A 295 13.67 27.45 25.71
C PRO A 295 12.74 26.36 26.25
N GLY A 296 13.28 25.42 27.05
CA GLY A 296 12.55 24.28 27.59
C GLY A 296 12.33 23.08 26.65
N CYS A 297 12.70 23.16 25.37
CA CYS A 297 12.42 22.11 24.37
C CYS A 297 13.60 21.19 24.05
N GLY A 298 14.73 21.32 24.76
CA GLY A 298 15.99 20.64 24.44
C GLY A 298 16.01 19.11 24.63
N GLY A 299 15.01 18.53 25.27
CA GLY A 299 14.95 17.08 25.53
C GLY A 299 16.22 16.55 26.20
N ALA A 300 16.59 15.31 25.89
CA ALA A 300 17.79 14.66 26.40
C ALA A 300 19.09 15.29 25.84
N ALA A 301 19.04 15.87 24.63
CA ALA A 301 20.19 16.56 24.05
C ALA A 301 20.55 17.85 24.81
N GLY A 302 19.57 18.49 25.45
CA GLY A 302 19.74 19.78 26.10
C GLY A 302 19.71 20.96 25.12
N GLN A 303 20.00 22.15 25.66
CA GLN A 303 19.94 23.41 24.93
C GLN A 303 21.33 23.97 24.69
N GLY A 304 21.46 24.87 23.72
CA GLY A 304 22.71 25.55 23.41
C GLY A 304 23.65 24.69 22.59
N TYR A 305 24.90 24.58 23.04
CA TYR A 305 25.98 24.02 22.26
C TYR A 305 26.87 23.07 23.06
N VAL A 306 27.47 22.12 22.37
CA VAL A 306 28.47 21.21 22.90
C VAL A 306 29.69 21.17 21.98
N THR A 307 30.87 21.02 22.58
CA THR A 307 32.12 20.83 21.82
C THR A 307 32.28 19.35 21.49
N ARG A 308 32.60 19.04 20.23
CA ARG A 308 32.84 17.68 19.74
C ARG A 308 34.11 17.61 18.90
N PRO A 309 34.76 16.43 18.83
CA PRO A 309 35.86 16.20 17.90
C PRO A 309 35.43 16.44 16.44
N SER A 310 36.38 16.87 15.61
CA SER A 310 36.20 16.97 14.17
C SER A 310 37.56 16.86 13.48
N ALA A 311 37.56 16.65 12.17
CA ALA A 311 38.79 16.56 11.36
C ALA A 311 39.71 17.81 11.48
N THR A 312 39.15 18.98 11.77
CA THR A 312 39.90 20.24 11.92
C THR A 312 40.15 20.63 13.39
N GLY A 313 39.97 19.70 14.33
CA GLY A 313 40.04 19.93 15.77
C GLY A 313 38.67 20.15 16.42
N PRO A 314 38.60 20.32 17.76
CA PRO A 314 37.32 20.45 18.46
C PRO A 314 36.50 21.64 17.96
N LYS A 315 35.23 21.40 17.63
CA LYS A 315 34.29 22.42 17.11
C LYS A 315 33.03 22.45 17.96
N LEU A 316 32.39 23.61 17.98
CA LEU A 316 31.13 23.85 18.68
C LEU A 316 29.94 23.48 17.78
N TYR A 317 29.01 22.67 18.29
CA TYR A 317 27.80 22.20 17.59
C TYR A 317 26.57 22.48 18.44
N THR A 318 25.42 22.72 17.83
CA THR A 318 24.18 22.77 18.61
C THR A 318 23.93 21.41 19.24
N SER A 319 23.41 21.40 20.47
CA SER A 319 23.30 20.16 21.25
C SER A 319 22.46 19.09 20.54
N GLY A 320 21.40 19.49 19.82
CA GLY A 320 20.58 18.57 19.03
C GLY A 320 21.35 17.91 17.88
N ASN A 321 22.10 18.69 17.08
CA ASN A 321 22.91 18.17 15.97
C ASN A 321 23.93 17.13 16.46
N ALA A 322 24.54 17.39 17.61
CA ALA A 322 25.65 16.61 18.13
C ALA A 322 25.25 15.36 18.92
N ARG A 323 23.95 15.16 19.19
CA ARG A 323 23.48 14.12 20.13
C ARG A 323 22.25 13.34 19.64
N TYR A 324 21.50 13.82 18.66
CA TYR A 324 20.44 13.04 18.02
C TYR A 324 20.88 12.48 16.67
N ILE A 325 20.42 11.27 16.35
CA ILE A 325 20.39 10.80 14.95
C ILE A 325 19.15 11.41 14.29
N GLY A 326 19.34 12.16 13.19
CA GLY A 326 18.23 12.74 12.42
C GLY A 326 17.87 11.91 11.19
N ILE A 327 16.57 11.69 10.95
CA ILE A 327 16.06 11.18 9.68
C ILE A 327 15.32 12.27 8.91
N GLU A 328 15.54 12.33 7.59
CA GLU A 328 14.81 13.19 6.64
C GLU A 328 14.00 12.32 5.66
N PRO A 329 12.75 11.96 6.02
CA PRO A 329 11.80 11.28 5.14
C PRO A 329 11.37 12.17 3.98
N GLN A 330 11.23 11.60 2.79
CA GLN A 330 10.79 12.29 1.58
C GLN A 330 9.28 12.60 1.60
N ASN A 331 8.87 13.48 2.50
CA ASN A 331 7.52 14.00 2.62
C ASN A 331 7.54 15.54 2.57
N SER A 332 6.61 16.13 1.83
CA SER A 332 6.46 17.57 1.65
C SER A 332 5.86 18.29 2.86
N GLY A 333 5.36 17.54 3.85
CA GLY A 333 4.66 18.08 5.02
C GLY A 333 3.23 18.52 4.74
N ARG A 334 2.78 18.40 3.49
CA ARG A 334 1.41 18.76 3.04
C ARG A 334 0.63 17.56 2.51
N GLU A 335 1.30 16.43 2.32
CA GLU A 335 0.73 15.19 1.82
C GLU A 335 0.56 14.15 2.94
N PRO A 336 -0.32 13.14 2.74
CA PRO A 336 -0.39 11.98 3.62
C PRO A 336 0.96 11.26 3.72
N TRP A 337 1.17 10.53 4.80
CA TRP A 337 2.33 9.64 4.92
C TRP A 337 2.02 8.30 4.28
N GLU A 338 2.87 7.87 3.36
CA GLU A 338 2.86 6.52 2.82
C GLU A 338 3.07 5.52 3.97
N PRO A 339 2.26 4.45 4.07
CA PRO A 339 2.38 3.47 5.14
C PRO A 339 3.78 2.87 5.25
N GLU A 340 4.45 2.62 4.12
CA GLU A 340 5.79 2.06 4.04
C GLU A 340 6.84 3.03 4.58
N LEU A 341 6.77 4.30 4.18
CA LEU A 341 7.66 5.36 4.69
C LEU A 341 7.45 5.57 6.19
N TYR A 342 6.19 5.56 6.65
CA TYR A 342 5.87 5.67 8.07
C TYR A 342 6.43 4.50 8.88
N ASP A 343 6.18 3.26 8.46
CA ASP A 343 6.68 2.04 9.12
C ASP A 343 8.22 2.02 9.15
N ALA A 344 8.87 2.42 8.06
CA ALA A 344 10.33 2.54 8.00
C ALA A 344 10.88 3.55 9.02
N CYS A 345 10.20 4.69 9.20
CA CYS A 345 10.58 5.68 10.22
C CYS A 345 10.37 5.14 11.64
N VAL A 346 9.25 4.44 11.89
CA VAL A 346 8.94 3.81 13.19
C VAL A 346 10.02 2.78 13.53
N ARG A 347 10.31 1.84 12.62
CA ARG A 347 11.34 0.81 12.81
C ARG A 347 12.72 1.41 13.00
N SER A 348 13.07 2.46 12.25
CA SER A 348 14.38 3.11 12.37
C SER A 348 14.58 3.77 13.72
N ALA A 349 13.57 4.51 14.20
CA ALA A 349 13.60 5.10 15.53
C ALA A 349 13.65 4.02 16.61
N ALA A 350 12.85 2.96 16.49
CA ALA A 350 12.83 1.85 17.45
C ALA A 350 14.18 1.15 17.52
N ALA A 351 14.83 0.92 16.38
CA ALA A 351 16.13 0.26 16.29
C ALA A 351 17.22 1.05 17.03
N VAL A 352 17.31 2.36 16.79
CA VAL A 352 18.27 3.23 17.45
C VAL A 352 18.02 3.31 18.95
N LEU A 353 16.77 3.52 19.35
CA LEU A 353 16.41 3.67 20.77
C LEU A 353 16.59 2.35 21.53
N TRP A 354 16.17 1.22 20.97
CA TRP A 354 16.40 -0.10 21.55
C TRP A 354 17.89 -0.39 21.72
N TYR A 355 18.70 -0.13 20.69
CA TYR A 355 20.14 -0.37 20.75
C TYR A 355 20.81 0.51 21.81
N LYS A 356 20.32 1.74 22.03
CA LYS A 356 20.81 2.65 23.06
C LYS A 356 20.15 2.44 24.44
N GLY A 357 19.22 1.50 24.58
CA GLY A 357 18.49 1.28 25.82
C GLY A 357 17.62 2.47 26.26
N LEU A 358 17.05 3.19 25.30
CA LEU A 358 16.25 4.41 25.50
C LEU A 358 14.76 4.14 25.23
N THR A 359 13.89 4.95 25.84
CA THR A 359 12.44 4.94 25.62
C THR A 359 12.02 5.94 24.54
N ALA A 360 10.91 5.68 23.86
CA ALA A 360 10.32 6.59 22.87
C ALA A 360 9.46 7.68 23.55
N ASP A 361 10.09 8.50 24.40
CA ASP A 361 9.49 9.69 24.98
C ASP A 361 9.87 10.96 24.21
N ARG A 362 9.29 12.11 24.57
CA ARG A 362 9.57 13.38 23.90
C ARG A 362 11.03 13.85 24.07
N ALA A 363 11.74 13.37 25.09
CA ALA A 363 13.12 13.75 25.33
C ALA A 363 14.10 12.98 24.43
N HIS A 364 13.80 11.72 24.09
CA HIS A 364 14.65 10.88 23.24
C HIS A 364 14.13 10.73 21.80
N LEU A 365 12.85 11.04 21.56
CA LEU A 365 12.21 11.04 20.24
C LEU A 365 11.36 12.29 19.97
N PRO A 366 11.98 13.49 19.90
CA PRO A 366 11.28 14.71 19.50
C PRO A 366 11.05 14.77 17.98
N GLY A 367 9.92 15.31 17.57
CA GLY A 367 9.79 15.91 16.23
C GLY A 367 10.51 17.27 16.19
N HIS A 368 10.98 17.72 15.02
CA HIS A 368 11.68 19.01 14.93
C HIS A 368 10.85 20.20 15.46
N LYS A 369 9.54 20.18 15.23
CA LYS A 369 8.53 21.12 15.74
C LYS A 369 8.38 21.10 17.25
N GLU A 370 8.72 19.99 17.89
CA GLU A 370 8.66 19.84 19.34
C GLU A 370 9.96 20.33 20.01
N TYR A 371 11.07 20.29 19.28
CA TYR A 371 12.40 20.75 19.70
C TYR A 371 12.61 22.26 19.44
N ALA A 372 12.06 22.79 18.36
CA ALA A 372 12.18 24.19 17.93
C ALA A 372 10.86 24.79 17.39
N PRO A 373 9.78 24.81 18.21
CA PRO A 373 8.43 25.21 17.78
C PRO A 373 8.33 26.62 17.16
N SER A 374 9.19 27.56 17.53
CA SER A 374 9.21 28.92 16.97
C SER A 374 9.73 29.00 15.53
N ARG A 375 10.43 27.97 15.06
CA ARG A 375 11.10 27.95 13.74
C ARG A 375 10.68 26.79 12.86
N LYS A 376 10.16 25.71 13.44
CA LYS A 376 9.99 24.42 12.77
C LYS A 376 8.59 23.88 12.95
N VAL A 377 8.07 23.31 11.88
CA VAL A 377 6.71 22.76 11.78
C VAL A 377 6.72 21.27 11.43
N ASP A 378 7.87 20.75 11.00
CA ASP A 378 8.09 19.35 10.68
C ASP A 378 8.33 18.50 11.93
N PRO A 379 7.92 17.22 11.96
CA PRO A 379 7.09 16.56 10.95
C PRO A 379 5.60 16.93 11.13
N ASN A 380 4.79 16.83 10.09
CA ASN A 380 3.33 16.95 10.17
C ASN A 380 2.64 15.72 10.79
N LEU A 381 3.40 14.79 11.40
CA LEU A 381 2.89 13.62 12.11
C LEU A 381 2.27 13.96 13.47
N ASN A 382 1.34 13.11 13.92
CA ASN A 382 0.99 13.01 15.33
C ASN A 382 2.13 12.29 16.07
N MET A 383 2.99 13.08 16.72
CA MET A 383 4.18 12.55 17.37
C MET A 383 3.88 11.66 18.59
N ASP A 384 2.72 11.82 19.24
CA ASP A 384 2.33 10.92 20.33
C ASP A 384 1.91 9.54 19.81
N ALA A 385 1.26 9.47 18.65
CA ALA A 385 0.97 8.21 17.97
C ALA A 385 2.27 7.54 17.51
N PHE A 386 3.14 8.30 16.83
CA PHE A 386 4.43 7.82 16.39
C PHE A 386 5.28 7.24 17.53
N ARG A 387 5.38 7.96 18.66
CA ARG A 387 6.09 7.47 19.85
C ARG A 387 5.50 6.19 20.43
N ARG A 388 4.17 6.02 20.43
CA ARG A 388 3.53 4.76 20.86
C ARG A 388 3.91 3.59 19.97
N ASP A 389 3.88 3.79 18.65
CA ASP A 389 4.23 2.74 17.69
C ASP A 389 5.72 2.35 17.80
N VAL A 390 6.58 3.35 18.01
CA VAL A 390 8.01 3.13 18.25
C VAL A 390 8.25 2.39 19.58
N GLN A 391 7.61 2.82 20.68
CA GLN A 391 7.74 2.16 21.97
C GLN A 391 7.26 0.71 21.90
N HIS A 392 6.20 0.44 21.15
CA HIS A 392 5.71 -0.92 20.96
C HIS A 392 6.78 -1.85 20.37
N LEU A 393 7.56 -1.37 19.37
CA LEU A 393 8.66 -2.16 18.80
C LEU A 393 9.89 -2.23 19.70
N ILE A 394 10.13 -1.25 20.57
CA ILE A 394 11.20 -1.34 21.58
C ILE A 394 10.86 -2.43 22.61
N ASP A 395 9.60 -2.47 23.05
CA ASP A 395 9.10 -3.44 24.03
C ASP A 395 8.90 -4.84 23.43
N ASN A 396 8.61 -4.90 22.12
CA ASN A 396 8.38 -6.12 21.36
C ASN A 396 9.29 -6.16 20.12
N PRO A 397 10.63 -6.26 20.29
CA PRO A 397 11.53 -6.27 19.15
C PRO A 397 11.17 -7.39 18.17
N PRO A 398 11.18 -7.12 16.85
CA PRO A 398 10.67 -8.06 15.84
C PRO A 398 11.53 -9.33 15.68
N PHE A 399 12.60 -9.46 16.46
CA PHE A 399 13.58 -10.55 16.45
C PHE A 399 13.70 -11.29 17.79
N THR A 400 13.02 -10.84 18.87
CA THR A 400 13.12 -11.45 20.21
C THR A 400 12.02 -12.47 20.52
N THR A 401 11.20 -12.87 19.55
CA THR A 401 10.14 -13.85 19.79
C THR A 401 10.68 -15.27 19.85
N GLU A 402 11.10 -15.70 21.05
CA GLU A 402 10.65 -17.00 21.53
C GLU A 402 9.12 -16.96 21.70
N THR A 403 8.46 -17.92 21.06
CA THR A 403 7.05 -18.32 21.13
C THR A 403 6.21 -17.70 22.24
N THR A 404 5.76 -16.46 22.07
CA THR A 404 4.51 -15.97 22.68
C THR A 404 3.84 -15.00 21.71
N GLY A 405 3.51 -15.54 20.54
CA GLY A 405 2.54 -14.93 19.67
C GLY A 405 1.22 -14.79 20.43
N GLY A 406 0.58 -13.62 20.34
CA GLY A 406 -0.76 -13.41 20.88
C GLY A 406 -1.72 -14.52 20.44
N LEU A 407 -2.90 -14.61 21.08
CA LEU A 407 -3.90 -15.68 20.88
C LEU A 407 -4.13 -16.10 19.41
N PHE A 408 -3.90 -15.19 18.46
CA PHE A 408 -3.92 -15.46 17.02
C PHE A 408 -2.75 -16.34 16.54
N MET A 409 -1.52 -16.01 16.91
CA MET A 409 -0.29 -16.68 16.47
C MET A 409 0.02 -17.98 17.24
N SER A 410 -0.71 -18.27 18.32
CA SER A 410 -0.65 -19.55 19.05
C SER A 410 -1.54 -20.64 18.45
N LEU A 411 -2.35 -20.30 17.44
CA LEU A 411 -3.16 -21.25 16.69
C LEU A 411 -2.32 -21.94 15.60
N PRO A 412 -2.64 -23.19 15.21
CA PRO A 412 -2.07 -23.79 14.00
C PRO A 412 -2.29 -22.87 12.79
N VAL A 413 -1.35 -22.85 11.84
CA VAL A 413 -1.37 -21.96 10.65
C VAL A 413 -2.71 -22.04 9.92
N GLU A 414 -3.27 -23.24 9.78
CA GLU A 414 -4.56 -23.47 9.14
C GLU A 414 -5.70 -22.74 9.85
N ARG A 415 -5.61 -22.61 11.18
CA ARG A 415 -6.62 -21.92 12.00
C ARG A 415 -6.36 -20.41 12.09
N GLN A 416 -5.11 -19.96 11.88
CA GLN A 416 -4.79 -18.54 11.68
C GLN A 416 -5.35 -18.05 10.35
N GLU A 417 -5.14 -18.82 9.28
CA GLU A 417 -5.69 -18.56 7.95
C GLU A 417 -7.23 -18.61 7.96
N GLU A 418 -7.82 -19.59 8.64
CA GLU A 418 -9.29 -19.67 8.81
C GLU A 418 -9.84 -18.46 9.57
N LEU A 419 -9.15 -18.01 10.62
CA LEU A 419 -9.60 -16.87 11.43
C LEU A 419 -9.39 -15.55 10.69
N ALA A 420 -8.29 -15.38 9.96
CA ALA A 420 -8.07 -14.26 9.05
C ALA A 420 -9.16 -14.21 7.98
N ALA A 421 -9.43 -15.33 7.30
CA ALA A 421 -10.49 -15.42 6.30
C ALA A 421 -11.88 -15.10 6.88
N LYS A 422 -12.17 -15.50 8.13
CA LYS A 422 -13.40 -15.13 8.83
C LYS A 422 -13.45 -13.64 9.17
N ILE A 423 -12.34 -13.05 9.61
CA ILE A 423 -12.25 -11.61 9.89
C ILE A 423 -12.43 -10.80 8.61
N ASP A 424 -11.77 -11.19 7.52
CA ASP A 424 -11.93 -10.57 6.20
C ASP A 424 -13.35 -10.72 5.67
N ARG A 425 -13.97 -11.88 5.89
CA ARG A 425 -15.38 -12.09 5.53
C ARG A 425 -16.31 -11.21 6.34
N ILE A 426 -16.09 -11.10 7.66
CA ILE A 426 -16.87 -10.23 8.53
C ILE A 426 -16.67 -8.78 8.12
N HIS A 427 -15.42 -8.35 7.90
CA HIS A 427 -15.12 -7.01 7.43
C HIS A 427 -15.84 -6.70 6.11
N PHE A 428 -15.78 -7.62 5.14
CA PHE A 428 -16.49 -7.50 3.88
C PHE A 428 -18.00 -7.38 4.07
N GLU A 429 -18.63 -8.24 4.88
CA GLU A 429 -20.07 -8.15 5.16
C GLU A 429 -20.45 -6.82 5.85
N LEU A 430 -19.57 -6.28 6.69
CA LEU A 430 -19.84 -5.04 7.43
C LEU A 430 -19.57 -3.77 6.60
N THR A 431 -18.64 -3.78 5.64
CA THR A 431 -18.22 -2.58 4.90
C THR A 431 -18.61 -2.58 3.42
N HIS A 432 -18.90 -3.74 2.82
CA HIS A 432 -19.33 -3.83 1.44
C HIS A 432 -20.79 -3.40 1.29
N LYS A 433 -21.07 -2.56 0.28
CA LYS A 433 -22.43 -2.12 -0.03
C LYS A 433 -23.12 -3.12 -0.95
N PHE A 434 -24.07 -3.86 -0.40
CA PHE A 434 -24.86 -4.84 -1.13
C PHE A 434 -26.06 -4.18 -1.82
N GLN A 435 -26.40 -4.68 -3.00
CA GLN A 435 -27.64 -4.31 -3.68
C GLN A 435 -28.83 -4.82 -2.87
N SER A 436 -29.85 -3.97 -2.69
CA SER A 436 -31.14 -4.36 -2.13
C SER A 436 -31.70 -5.58 -2.85
N ARG A 437 -32.31 -6.50 -2.09
CA ARG A 437 -33.01 -7.68 -2.63
C ARG A 437 -34.46 -7.39 -3.02
N TYR A 438 -34.94 -6.17 -2.78
CA TYR A 438 -36.29 -5.77 -3.14
C TYR A 438 -36.45 -5.73 -4.66
N GLU A 439 -37.50 -6.38 -5.14
CA GLU A 439 -37.97 -6.37 -6.52
C GLU A 439 -39.40 -5.81 -6.54
N ASN A 440 -39.69 -4.90 -7.47
CA ASN A 440 -41.04 -4.41 -7.67
C ASN A 440 -41.92 -5.47 -8.36
N ALA A 441 -43.21 -5.18 -8.52
CA ALA A 441 -44.16 -6.10 -9.15
C ALA A 441 -43.81 -6.43 -10.62
N ASP A 442 -43.00 -5.59 -11.26
CA ASP A 442 -42.52 -5.74 -12.64
C ASP A 442 -41.20 -6.53 -12.72
N GLY A 443 -40.67 -6.99 -11.58
CA GLY A 443 -39.44 -7.79 -11.48
C GLY A 443 -38.14 -6.95 -11.52
N GLU A 444 -38.24 -5.63 -11.43
CA GLU A 444 -37.08 -4.74 -11.42
C GLU A 444 -36.52 -4.61 -10.00
N ARG A 445 -35.21 -4.84 -9.88
CA ARG A 445 -34.49 -4.71 -8.61
C ARG A 445 -34.25 -3.25 -8.26
N SER A 446 -34.39 -2.92 -6.97
CA SER A 446 -34.05 -1.59 -6.46
C SER A 446 -32.55 -1.31 -6.63
N GLU A 447 -32.21 -0.11 -7.13
CA GLU A 447 -30.84 0.42 -7.27
C GLU A 447 -30.17 0.81 -5.93
N HIS A 448 -30.91 0.79 -4.82
CA HIS A 448 -30.38 1.14 -3.51
C HIS A 448 -29.33 0.13 -3.01
N ARG A 449 -28.14 0.64 -2.63
CA ARG A 449 -27.02 -0.15 -2.10
C ARG A 449 -26.60 0.33 -0.72
N GLU A 450 -26.44 -0.59 0.22
CA GLU A 450 -25.99 -0.25 1.57
C GLU A 450 -25.21 -1.40 2.21
N THR A 451 -24.40 -1.07 3.21
CA THR A 451 -23.69 -2.05 4.07
C THR A 451 -24.68 -2.83 4.93
N LEU A 452 -24.29 -4.01 5.42
CA LEU A 452 -25.16 -4.80 6.30
C LEU A 452 -25.54 -4.03 7.58
N VAL A 453 -24.58 -3.32 8.18
CA VAL A 453 -24.80 -2.46 9.36
C VAL A 453 -25.69 -1.28 9.00
N GLY A 454 -25.39 -0.60 7.89
CA GLY A 454 -26.21 0.50 7.39
C GLY A 454 -27.65 0.07 7.13
N TYR A 455 -27.87 -1.12 6.56
CA TYR A 455 -29.20 -1.67 6.30
C TYR A 455 -29.99 -1.93 7.59
N ILE A 456 -29.36 -2.48 8.64
CA ILE A 456 -30.02 -2.69 9.94
C ILE A 456 -30.39 -1.34 10.57
N LEU A 457 -29.46 -0.39 10.61
CA LEU A 457 -29.69 0.94 11.18
C LEU A 457 -30.75 1.74 10.39
N ASP A 458 -30.75 1.63 9.06
CA ASP A 458 -31.76 2.28 8.23
C ASP A 458 -33.14 1.63 8.34
N ASN A 459 -33.20 0.31 8.53
CA ASN A 459 -34.46 -0.37 8.81
C ASN A 459 -35.03 0.03 10.17
N ASP A 460 -34.19 0.11 11.20
CA ASP A 460 -34.58 0.62 12.51
C ASP A 460 -35.18 2.02 12.40
N ARG A 461 -34.46 2.95 11.73
CA ARG A 461 -34.95 4.30 11.45
C ARG A 461 -36.29 4.31 10.70
N LYS A 462 -36.46 3.48 9.67
CA LYS A 462 -37.70 3.40 8.87
C LYS A 462 -38.87 2.83 9.67
N ILE A 463 -38.62 1.83 10.53
CA ILE A 463 -39.64 1.23 11.40
C ILE A 463 -40.09 2.27 12.44
N GLU A 464 -39.16 2.98 13.06
CA GLU A 464 -39.49 4.05 14.01
C GLU A 464 -40.26 5.18 13.33
N ASP A 465 -39.90 5.59 12.11
CA ASP A 465 -40.65 6.59 11.34
C ASP A 465 -42.06 6.08 10.95
N MET A 466 -42.18 4.79 10.62
CA MET A 466 -43.49 4.18 10.39
C MET A 466 -44.38 4.22 11.63
N HIS A 467 -43.84 3.89 12.80
CA HIS A 467 -44.57 3.90 14.06
C HIS A 467 -44.92 5.33 14.52
N ALA A 468 -43.98 6.25 14.44
CA ALA A 468 -44.14 7.61 14.94
C ALA A 468 -45.00 8.48 14.02
N ASN A 469 -44.88 8.31 12.69
CA ASN A 469 -45.44 9.25 11.73
C ASN A 469 -46.41 8.60 10.73
N MET A 470 -46.06 7.46 10.12
CA MET A 470 -46.88 6.90 9.02
C MET A 470 -48.15 6.19 9.51
N LEU A 471 -48.06 5.32 10.51
CA LEU A 471 -49.22 4.59 11.03
C LEU A 471 -50.27 5.53 11.65
N PRO A 472 -49.91 6.54 12.47
CA PRO A 472 -50.88 7.52 12.93
C PRO A 472 -51.56 8.26 11.77
N ALA A 473 -50.81 8.69 10.76
CA ALA A 473 -51.37 9.35 9.59
C ALA A 473 -52.32 8.45 8.78
N ILE A 474 -52.00 7.15 8.63
CA ILE A 474 -52.87 6.17 8.00
C ILE A 474 -54.16 5.97 8.82
N TRP A 475 -54.02 5.83 10.15
CA TRP A 475 -55.15 5.67 11.05
C TRP A 475 -56.09 6.87 11.02
N ASP A 476 -55.56 8.09 11.04
CA ASP A 476 -56.34 9.32 10.93
C ASP A 476 -57.12 9.36 9.61
N ARG A 477 -56.46 9.04 8.48
CA ARG A 477 -57.12 8.98 7.17
C ARG A 477 -58.22 7.93 7.10
N LEU A 478 -57.99 6.73 7.67
CA LEU A 478 -59.00 5.67 7.73
C LEU A 478 -60.19 6.09 8.61
N THR A 479 -59.91 6.73 9.75
CA THR A 479 -60.93 7.22 10.68
C THR A 479 -61.76 8.33 10.05
N ASP A 480 -61.13 9.23 9.30
CA ASP A 480 -61.80 10.27 8.53
C ASP A 480 -62.65 9.69 7.39
N ALA A 481 -62.12 8.73 6.65
CA ALA A 481 -62.88 8.01 5.63
C ALA A 481 -64.10 7.30 6.22
N ALA A 482 -63.96 6.65 7.38
CA ALA A 482 -65.05 5.99 8.09
C ALA A 482 -66.10 6.99 8.61
N ARG A 483 -65.67 8.13 9.16
CA ARG A 483 -66.57 9.22 9.58
C ARG A 483 -67.35 9.79 8.39
N ASN A 484 -66.67 10.03 7.27
CA ASN A 484 -67.30 10.53 6.05
C ASN A 484 -68.30 9.51 5.49
N ALA A 485 -67.93 8.23 5.42
CA ALA A 485 -68.84 7.16 4.96
C ALA A 485 -70.08 7.05 5.86
N LYS A 486 -69.92 7.13 7.18
CA LYS A 486 -71.02 7.14 8.15
C LYS A 486 -71.91 8.37 7.96
N ALA A 487 -71.33 9.56 7.82
CA ALA A 487 -72.10 10.79 7.58
C ALA A 487 -72.86 10.72 6.25
N THR A 488 -72.27 10.17 5.18
CA THR A 488 -72.96 9.92 3.90
C THR A 488 -74.10 8.93 4.07
N PHE A 489 -73.88 7.82 4.77
CA PHE A 489 -74.92 6.82 5.03
C PHE A 489 -76.08 7.40 5.86
N GLU A 490 -75.80 8.12 6.94
CA GLU A 490 -76.81 8.81 7.75
C GLU A 490 -77.56 9.87 6.94
N ARG A 491 -76.89 10.57 6.03
CA ARG A 491 -77.53 11.53 5.11
C ARG A 491 -78.47 10.83 4.14
N VAL A 492 -78.07 9.69 3.56
CA VAL A 492 -78.92 8.86 2.68
C VAL A 492 -80.12 8.27 3.45
N MET A 493 -79.94 7.90 4.72
CA MET A 493 -81.02 7.35 5.54
C MET A 493 -81.98 8.42 6.10
N THR A 494 -81.53 9.67 6.24
CA THR A 494 -82.36 10.81 6.67
C THR A 494 -83.01 11.54 5.51
N THR A 495 -82.41 11.53 4.31
CA THR A 495 -83.08 11.88 3.06
C THR A 495 -83.74 10.63 2.48
N GLY A 496 -84.92 10.27 3.00
CA GLY A 496 -85.77 9.26 2.38
C GLY A 496 -85.98 9.53 0.88
N PRO A 497 -86.35 8.51 0.08
CA PRO A 497 -86.49 8.66 -1.37
C PRO A 497 -87.44 9.82 -1.67
N ALA A 498 -87.02 10.70 -2.58
CA ALA A 498 -87.85 11.82 -3.03
C ALA A 498 -89.23 11.28 -3.46
N PRO A 499 -90.33 11.90 -3.04
CA PRO A 499 -91.66 11.43 -3.41
C PRO A 499 -91.81 11.58 -4.93
N THR A 500 -92.04 10.45 -5.62
CA THR A 500 -92.47 10.46 -7.02
C THR A 500 -93.86 11.07 -7.09
N ALA A 501 -93.94 12.29 -7.61
CA ALA A 501 -95.19 12.90 -8.01
C ALA A 501 -95.70 12.23 -9.29
N ASP A 502 -96.97 11.85 -9.25
CA ASP A 502 -97.89 11.59 -10.36
C ASP A 502 -97.52 10.57 -11.45
N SER A 503 -98.32 9.51 -11.51
CA SER A 503 -99.27 9.40 -12.62
C SER A 503 -100.45 8.49 -12.25
N ALA A 504 -101.61 9.12 -12.13
CA ALA A 504 -102.93 8.50 -12.09
C ALA A 504 -103.23 7.71 -13.37
N MET A 505 -104.11 6.70 -13.25
CA MET A 505 -104.95 6.10 -14.31
C MET A 505 -104.15 5.36 -15.42
N THR A 506 -104.47 4.15 -15.90
CA THR A 506 -105.74 3.45 -16.11
C THR A 506 -105.39 2.04 -16.62
N ALA A 507 -106.09 1.01 -16.15
CA ALA A 507 -106.92 0.08 -16.95
C ALA A 507 -106.19 -1.06 -17.70
N SER A 508 -106.73 -2.29 -17.51
CA SER A 508 -106.91 -3.40 -18.48
C SER A 508 -105.68 -3.82 -19.31
N GLU A 509 -105.29 -5.07 -19.49
CA GLU A 509 -106.06 -6.29 -19.69
C GLU A 509 -105.04 -7.38 -20.04
N LYS A 510 -105.28 -8.59 -19.55
CA LYS A 510 -105.24 -9.86 -20.28
C LYS A 510 -104.05 -10.25 -21.20
N GLU A 511 -103.59 -11.46 -20.86
CA GLU A 511 -103.33 -12.62 -21.72
C GLU A 511 -101.98 -12.79 -22.43
N SER A 512 -101.46 -14.00 -22.17
CA SER A 512 -100.43 -14.82 -22.82
C SER A 512 -98.98 -14.37 -22.77
#